data_AF-A0A7W9BGU5-F1
#
_entry.id   AF-A0A7W9BGU5-F1
#
_cell.length_a   1.000
_cell.length_b   1.000
_cell.length_c   1.000
_cell.angle_alpha   90.00
_cell.angle_beta   90.00
_cell.angle_gamma   90.00
#
_symmetry.space_group_name_H-M   'P 1'
#
loop_
_entity.id
_entity.type
_entity.pdbx_description
1 polymer ?
#
loop_
_entity_poly.entity_id
_entity_poly.type
_entity_poly.pdbx_seq_one_letter_code
_entity_poly.pdbx_strand_id
1 'polypeptide(L)'
;MPDNDNSWRTATSPMPDAHGHAALLLVESLIHGLIERSVISVDDAMEIVETANSVQVDLAEAADGDGAPMWHGHTLLTAIERSLSYDSEDGEDSPTPLRPVP
;
A
#
# COMPACT_ATOMS: atom_id res chain seq x y z
N MET A 1 19.99 6.14 50.79
CA MET A 1 19.78 6.15 49.34
C MET A 1 18.36 5.66 49.10
N PRO A 2 17.42 6.49 48.61
CA PRO A 2 16.12 5.98 48.19
C PRO A 2 16.20 5.53 46.71
N ASP A 3 15.76 4.30 46.45
CA ASP A 3 15.60 3.74 45.10
C ASP A 3 14.38 4.35 44.40
N ASN A 4 14.65 4.90 43.21
CA ASN A 4 13.68 5.48 42.30
C ASN A 4 13.21 4.41 41.31
N ASP A 5 12.14 3.69 41.63
CA ASP A 5 11.55 2.69 40.73
C ASP A 5 10.23 3.21 40.16
N ASN A 6 10.32 4.01 39.10
CA ASN A 6 9.19 4.46 38.29
C ASN A 6 9.24 3.82 36.90
N SER A 7 9.34 2.49 36.85
CA SER A 7 9.71 1.79 35.62
C SER A 7 8.57 1.09 34.89
N TRP A 8 7.29 1.28 35.21
CA TRP A 8 6.22 0.63 34.44
C TRP A 8 5.56 1.65 33.53
N ARG A 9 6.38 2.06 32.56
CA ARG A 9 5.98 2.79 31.37
C ARG A 9 4.71 2.16 30.83
N THR A 10 3.65 2.96 30.81
CA THR A 10 2.41 2.71 30.09
C THR A 10 2.76 2.10 28.74
N ALA A 11 2.46 0.82 28.56
CA ALA A 11 2.42 0.20 27.25
C ALA A 11 1.28 0.87 26.49
N THR A 12 1.58 2.01 25.85
CA THR A 12 0.76 2.56 24.79
C THR A 12 0.78 1.53 23.68
N SER A 13 -0.27 0.70 23.62
CA SER A 13 -0.59 -0.06 22.41
C SER A 13 -0.46 0.89 21.21
N PRO A 14 0.24 0.51 20.12
CA PRO A 14 0.41 1.39 18.99
C PRO A 14 -0.97 1.69 18.43
N MET A 15 -1.40 2.94 18.59
CA MET A 15 -2.60 3.45 17.94
C MET A 15 -2.38 3.28 16.43
N PRO A 16 -3.34 2.73 15.68
CA PRO A 16 -3.20 2.62 14.23
C PRO A 16 -2.92 4.02 13.67
N ASP A 17 -1.87 4.13 12.85
CA ASP A 17 -1.42 5.41 12.32
C ASP A 17 -2.47 5.97 11.34
N ALA A 18 -3.39 6.78 11.88
CA ALA A 18 -4.46 7.40 11.13
C ALA A 18 -3.94 8.33 10.02
N HIS A 19 -2.73 8.89 10.19
CA HIS A 19 -2.10 9.73 9.17
C HIS A 19 -1.54 8.86 8.04
N GLY A 20 -0.89 7.74 8.38
CA GLY A 20 -0.49 6.72 7.43
C GLY A 20 -1.67 6.23 6.59
N HIS A 21 -2.80 5.90 7.23
CA HIS A 21 -3.98 5.43 6.49
C HIS A 21 -4.59 6.50 5.57
N ALA A 22 -4.67 7.76 6.02
CA ALA A 22 -5.17 8.85 5.18
C ALA A 22 -4.25 9.13 3.97
N ALA A 23 -2.94 9.05 4.17
CA ALA A 23 -1.96 9.19 3.09
C ALA A 23 -2.12 8.08 2.04
N LEU A 24 -2.45 6.85 2.46
CA LEU A 24 -2.68 5.73 1.54
C LEU A 24 -3.92 5.92 0.68
N LEU A 25 -5.04 6.26 1.30
CA LEU A 25 -6.27 6.51 0.55
C LEU A 25 -6.07 7.64 -0.47
N LEU A 26 -5.28 8.66 -0.11
CA LEU A 26 -4.92 9.73 -1.02
C LEU A 26 -4.04 9.23 -2.19
N VAL A 27 -3.00 8.44 -1.91
CA VAL A 27 -2.12 7.89 -2.95
C VAL A 27 -2.87 6.92 -3.87
N GLU A 28 -3.70 6.04 -3.31
CA GLU A 28 -4.54 5.12 -4.07
C GLU A 28 -5.53 5.88 -4.97
N SER A 29 -6.21 6.90 -4.42
CA SER A 29 -7.11 7.76 -5.20
C SER A 29 -6.36 8.52 -6.30
N LEU A 30 -5.13 8.94 -6.04
CA LEU A 30 -4.28 9.62 -7.00
C LEU A 30 -3.88 8.69 -8.16
N ILE A 31 -3.42 7.48 -7.86
CA ILE A 31 -3.00 6.51 -8.89
C ILE A 31 -4.19 6.16 -9.79
N HIS A 32 -5.36 5.82 -9.21
CA HIS A 32 -6.58 5.58 -10.00
C HIS A 32 -6.94 6.80 -10.85
N GLY A 33 -6.93 8.01 -10.28
CA GLY A 33 -7.22 9.23 -11.03
C GLY A 33 -6.23 9.54 -12.16
N LEU A 34 -4.98 9.06 -12.08
CA LEU A 34 -3.99 9.17 -13.16
C LEU A 34 -4.25 8.13 -14.26
N ILE A 35 -4.64 6.90 -13.90
CA ILE A 35 -5.02 5.83 -14.83
C ILE A 35 -6.29 6.21 -15.60
N GLU A 36 -7.35 6.65 -14.91
CA GLU A 36 -8.62 7.09 -15.50
C GLU A 36 -8.43 8.23 -16.51
N ARG A 37 -7.44 9.10 -16.25
CA ARG A 37 -7.07 10.21 -17.13
C ARG A 37 -6.05 9.84 -18.21
N SER A 38 -5.65 8.57 -18.27
CA SER A 38 -4.65 8.01 -19.19
C SER A 38 -3.31 8.76 -19.15
N VAL A 39 -2.93 9.28 -17.96
CA VAL A 39 -1.63 9.94 -17.75
C VAL A 39 -0.53 8.89 -17.62
N ILE A 40 -0.84 7.76 -16.99
CA ILE A 40 -0.01 6.57 -16.88
C ILE A 40 -0.87 5.36 -17.23
N SER A 41 -0.27 4.28 -17.72
CA SER A 41 -0.94 2.99 -17.86
C SER A 41 -0.99 2.24 -16.53
N VAL A 42 -1.80 1.17 -16.48
CA VAL A 42 -1.83 0.26 -15.33
C VAL A 42 -0.47 -0.43 -15.16
N ASP A 43 0.19 -0.80 -16.25
CA ASP A 43 1.54 -1.37 -16.24
C ASP A 43 2.57 -0.38 -15.64
N ASP A 44 2.52 0.90 -16.03
CA ASP A 44 3.38 1.93 -15.45
C ASP A 44 3.12 2.09 -13.94
N ALA A 45 1.87 2.01 -13.51
CA ALA A 45 1.50 2.09 -12.10
C ALA A 45 2.04 0.90 -11.30
N MET A 46 1.98 -0.31 -11.85
CA MET A 46 2.56 -1.51 -11.23
C MET A 46 4.09 -1.40 -11.10
N GLU A 47 4.79 -0.93 -12.14
CA GLU A 47 6.26 -0.76 -12.11
C GLU A 47 6.70 0.25 -11.03
N ILE A 48 5.93 1.34 -10.87
CA ILE A 48 6.16 2.34 -9.81
C ILE A 48 6.03 1.70 -8.42
N VAL A 49 5.00 0.89 -8.20
CA VAL A 49 4.76 0.22 -6.90
C VAL A 49 5.82 -0.84 -6.63
N GLU A 50 6.21 -1.63 -7.64
CA GLU A 50 7.28 -2.62 -7.52
C GLU A 50 8.62 -1.96 -7.16
N THR A 51 8.95 -0.84 -7.83
CA THR A 51 10.16 -0.06 -7.53
C THR A 51 10.12 0.47 -6.09
N ALA A 52 8.99 1.00 -5.63
CA ALA A 52 8.83 1.47 -4.26
C ALA A 52 9.01 0.33 -3.24
N ASN A 53 8.49 -0.87 -3.56
CA ASN A 53 8.65 -2.07 -2.74
C ASN A 53 10.12 -2.49 -2.64
N SER A 54 10.84 -2.53 -3.76
CA SER A 54 12.27 -2.87 -3.78
C SER A 54 13.08 -1.91 -2.92
N VAL A 55 12.89 -0.59 -3.09
CA VAL A 55 13.59 0.43 -2.29
C VAL A 55 13.28 0.28 -0.81
N GLN A 56 12.03 -0.04 -0.47
CA GLN A 56 11.63 -0.26 0.91
C GLN A 56 12.30 -1.49 1.54
N VAL A 57 12.44 -2.58 0.78
CA VAL A 57 13.16 -3.79 1.22
C VAL A 57 14.64 -3.46 1.45
N ASP A 58 15.30 -2.78 0.50
CA ASP A 58 16.70 -2.38 0.63
C ASP A 58 16.94 -1.50 1.86
N LEU A 59 16.02 -0.57 2.12
CA LEU A 59 16.07 0.30 3.29
C LEU A 59 15.86 -0.49 4.59
N ALA A 60 15.03 -1.55 4.55
CA ALA A 60 14.75 -2.40 5.70
C ALA A 60 15.91 -3.32 6.05
N GLU A 61 16.60 -3.85 5.05
CA GLU A 61 17.82 -4.63 5.23
C GLU A 61 18.98 -3.77 5.77
N ALA A 62 19.04 -2.49 5.39
CA ALA A 62 20.05 -1.54 5.88
C ALA A 62 19.79 -1.08 7.34
N ALA A 63 18.58 -1.24 7.86
CA ALA A 63 18.22 -0.87 9.22
C ALA A 63 18.47 -2.05 10.19
N ASP A 64 19.66 -2.11 10.78
CA ASP A 64 20.13 -3.11 11.76
C ASP A 64 19.24 -3.20 13.04
N GLY A 65 18.06 -3.81 12.95
CA GLY A 65 17.35 -4.40 14.08
C GLY A 65 16.18 -3.63 14.71
N ASP A 66 15.81 -2.42 14.25
CA ASP A 66 14.62 -1.68 14.73
C ASP A 66 13.44 -1.71 13.73
N GLY A 67 13.37 -2.76 12.90
CA GLY A 67 12.56 -2.86 11.68
C GLY A 67 11.03 -2.75 11.82
N ALA A 68 10.47 -2.49 13.01
CA ALA A 68 9.02 -2.43 13.22
C ALA A 68 8.27 -1.38 12.35
N PRO A 69 8.80 -0.16 12.08
CA PRO A 69 8.15 0.79 11.18
C PRO A 69 8.19 0.38 9.70
N MET A 70 9.14 -0.48 9.32
CA MET A 70 9.42 -0.82 7.91
C MET A 70 8.50 -1.93 7.38
N TRP A 71 8.08 -2.84 8.26
CA TRP A 71 7.00 -3.79 7.96
C TRP A 71 5.65 -3.10 7.72
N HIS A 72 5.44 -1.94 8.35
CA HIS A 72 4.23 -1.18 8.11
C HIS A 72 4.17 -0.75 6.64
N GLY A 73 5.16 0.02 6.15
CA GLY A 73 5.14 0.49 4.76
C GLY A 73 5.16 -0.64 3.72
N HIS A 74 5.79 -1.79 3.99
CA HIS A 74 5.72 -2.94 3.09
C HIS A 74 4.28 -3.48 2.99
N THR A 75 3.60 -3.63 4.13
CA THR A 75 2.17 -3.97 4.15
C THR A 75 1.33 -2.95 3.38
N LEU A 76 1.74 -1.68 3.39
CA LEU A 76 1.05 -0.60 2.67
C LEU A 76 1.21 -0.71 1.15
N LEU A 77 2.43 -0.96 0.67
CA LEU A 77 2.71 -1.11 -0.75
C LEU A 77 2.04 -2.36 -1.33
N THR A 78 2.04 -3.47 -0.59
CA THR A 78 1.31 -4.69 -0.99
C THR A 78 -0.21 -4.46 -1.08
N ALA A 79 -0.78 -3.60 -0.22
CA ALA A 79 -2.21 -3.26 -0.30
C ALA A 79 -2.55 -2.48 -1.59
N ILE A 80 -1.68 -1.53 -1.99
CA ILE A 80 -1.84 -0.76 -3.23
C ILE A 80 -1.68 -1.68 -4.44
N GLU A 81 -0.65 -2.52 -4.47
CA GLU A 81 -0.42 -3.51 -5.54
C GLU A 81 -1.65 -4.40 -5.76
N ARG A 82 -2.23 -4.92 -4.67
CA ARG A 82 -3.42 -5.76 -4.72
C ARG A 82 -4.67 -5.01 -5.19
N SER A 83 -4.78 -3.71 -4.91
CA SER A 83 -5.89 -2.88 -5.42
C SER A 83 -5.77 -2.72 -6.94
N LEU A 84 -4.57 -2.42 -7.43
CA LEU A 84 -4.29 -2.25 -8.86
C LEU A 84 -4.43 -3.54 -9.67
N SER A 85 -4.13 -4.70 -9.07
CA SER A 85 -4.32 -5.98 -9.76
C SER A 85 -5.81 -6.22 -10.10
N TYR A 86 -6.74 -5.80 -9.24
CA TYR A 86 -8.17 -5.91 -9.53
C TYR A 86 -8.61 -5.02 -10.70
N ASP A 87 -8.02 -3.83 -10.85
CA ASP A 87 -8.31 -2.92 -11.98
C ASP A 87 -7.79 -3.48 -13.32
N SER A 88 -6.76 -4.33 -13.26
CA SER A 88 -6.26 -5.06 -14.44
C SER A 88 -7.18 -6.20 -14.87
N GLU A 89 -7.86 -6.85 -13.91
CA GLU A 89 -8.74 -8.00 -14.15
C GLU A 89 -10.17 -7.60 -14.56
N ASP A 90 -10.65 -6.42 -14.13
CA ASP A 90 -12.02 -5.92 -14.44
C ASP A 90 -12.20 -5.50 -15.91
N GLY A 91 -11.11 -5.47 -16.69
CA GLY A 91 -11.12 -5.18 -18.13
C GLY A 91 -11.61 -6.32 -19.03
N GLU A 92 -11.82 -7.55 -18.52
CA GLU A 92 -12.20 -8.72 -19.33
C GLU A 92 -13.69 -9.11 -19.28
N ASP A 93 -14.57 -8.44 -18.52
CA ASP A 93 -16.01 -8.75 -18.53
C ASP A 93 -16.77 -7.98 -19.62
N SER A 94 -16.46 -8.29 -20.88
CA SER A 94 -17.31 -7.89 -22.01
C SER A 94 -18.59 -8.75 -22.01
N PRO A 95 -19.80 -8.19 -21.85
CA PRO A 95 -21.03 -8.96 -21.99
C PRO A 95 -21.13 -9.45 -23.43
N THR A 96 -21.08 -10.77 -23.61
CA THR A 96 -21.28 -11.41 -24.91
C THR A 96 -22.63 -10.94 -25.48
N PRO A 97 -22.68 -10.28 -26.64
CA PRO A 97 -23.97 -9.88 -27.21
C PRO A 97 -24.73 -11.13 -27.62
N LEU A 98 -25.81 -11.44 -26.88
CA LEU A 98 -26.77 -12.46 -27.26
C LEU A 98 -27.34 -12.10 -28.63
N ARG A 99 -26.93 -12.84 -29.67
CA ARG A 99 -27.49 -12.72 -31.02
C ARG A 99 -29.01 -12.94 -30.97
N PRO A 100 -29.81 -12.16 -31.71
CA PRO A 100 -31.22 -12.50 -31.89
C PRO A 100 -31.32 -13.79 -32.73
N VAL A 101 -32.11 -14.74 -32.24
CA VAL A 101 -32.46 -15.97 -32.97
C VAL A 101 -33.60 -15.62 -33.94
N PRO A 102 -33.53 -16.04 -35.23
CA PRO A 102 -34.57 -15.76 -36.23
C PRO A 102 -35.89 -16.49 -35.95
#